data_AF-A0ABD3AE25-F1
#
_entry.id   AF-A0ABD3AE25-F1
#
_cell.length_a   1.000
_cell.length_b   1.000
_cell.length_c   1.000
_cell.angle_alpha   90.00
_cell.angle_beta   90.00
_cell.angle_gamma   90.00
#
_symmetry.space_group_name_H-M   'P 1'
#
loop_
_entity.id
_entity.type
_entity.pdbx_description
1 polymer ?
#
loop_
_entity_poly.entity_id
_entity_poly.type
_entity_poly.pdbx_seq_one_letter_code
_entity_poly.pdbx_strand_id
1 'polypeptide(L)'
;MSWWDYGYQITAVGNRTVIVDNNTWNNTHIATVGRAMSSYEDEAYEIMRSLDVDYVLVVFGGVTGYSSDDINKFLWMVRIGGVFPVIKEPDYLVNGEYRVDKGAARKMLNCLMYKLSYYRFDDLTTEFGKPPGYDRARGVETGNKDIKLEYLEEAFTTSNWIVRIYKVKPANNRW
;
A
#
# COMPACT_ATOMS: atom_id res chain seq x y z
N MET A 1 -4.03 -9.06 -5.69
CA MET A 1 -2.79 -8.30 -5.93
C MET A 1 -2.05 -8.11 -4.62
N SER A 2 -0.73 -8.33 -4.61
CA SER A 2 0.18 -8.09 -3.49
C SER A 2 1.56 -7.73 -4.03
N TRP A 3 2.50 -7.32 -3.18
CA TRP A 3 3.90 -7.29 -3.58
C TRP A 3 4.43 -8.70 -3.89
N TRP A 4 5.47 -8.79 -4.73
CA TRP A 4 5.95 -10.07 -5.28
C TRP A 4 6.53 -11.01 -4.23
N ASP A 5 7.11 -10.47 -3.15
CA ASP A 5 7.66 -11.24 -2.01
C ASP A 5 6.67 -12.28 -1.46
N TYR A 6 5.37 -11.99 -1.51
CA TYR A 6 4.33 -12.80 -0.86
C TYR A 6 3.65 -13.78 -1.82
N GLY A 7 3.95 -13.75 -3.12
CA GLY A 7 3.22 -14.50 -4.14
C GLY A 7 3.14 -16.00 -3.87
N TYR A 8 4.28 -16.63 -3.52
CA TYR A 8 4.31 -18.06 -3.18
C TYR A 8 3.53 -18.40 -1.91
N GLN A 9 3.61 -17.55 -0.87
CA GLN A 9 2.89 -17.78 0.38
C GLN A 9 1.38 -17.67 0.19
N ILE A 10 0.92 -16.72 -0.61
CA ILE A 10 -0.51 -16.56 -0.94
C ILE A 10 -1.02 -17.78 -1.72
N THR A 11 -0.26 -18.27 -2.70
CA THR A 11 -0.64 -19.47 -3.45
C THR A 11 -0.65 -20.70 -2.55
N ALA A 12 0.39 -20.91 -1.74
CA ALA A 12 0.55 -22.12 -0.93
C ALA A 12 -0.41 -22.18 0.27
N VAL A 13 -0.63 -21.05 0.96
CA VAL A 13 -1.42 -21.00 2.20
C VAL A 13 -2.84 -20.48 1.93
N GLY A 14 -2.97 -19.45 1.10
CA GLY A 14 -4.25 -18.85 0.75
C GLY A 14 -5.03 -19.63 -0.32
N ASN A 15 -4.36 -20.49 -1.09
CA ASN A 15 -4.93 -21.21 -2.23
C ASN A 15 -5.73 -20.27 -3.16
N ARG A 16 -5.08 -19.18 -3.59
CA ARG A 16 -5.64 -18.15 -4.48
C ARG A 16 -4.66 -17.79 -5.59
N THR A 17 -5.21 -17.40 -6.73
CA THR A 17 -4.45 -16.88 -7.87
C THR A 17 -3.77 -15.56 -7.50
N VAL A 18 -2.51 -15.39 -7.88
CA VAL A 18 -1.73 -14.17 -7.69
C VAL A 18 -1.36 -13.57 -9.04
N ILE A 19 -1.32 -12.23 -9.09
CA ILE A 19 -0.99 -11.48 -10.31
C ILE A 19 0.52 -11.50 -10.56
N VAL A 20 1.32 -11.36 -9.49
CA VAL A 20 2.78 -11.41 -9.54
C VAL A 20 3.27 -12.45 -8.53
N ASP A 21 4.27 -13.22 -8.93
CA ASP A 21 4.91 -14.24 -8.12
C ASP A 21 6.40 -13.96 -7.89
N ASN A 22 7.02 -14.77 -7.04
CA ASN A 22 8.41 -14.62 -6.62
C ASN A 22 9.41 -15.16 -7.67
N ASN A 23 8.94 -15.51 -8.88
CA ASN A 23 9.79 -16.02 -9.95
C ASN A 23 10.37 -14.90 -10.85
N THR A 24 9.84 -13.68 -10.70
CA THR A 24 10.38 -12.42 -11.28
C THR A 24 10.78 -12.45 -12.77
N TRP A 25 10.14 -13.29 -13.58
CA TRP A 25 10.51 -13.50 -14.98
C TRP A 25 10.01 -12.39 -15.92
N ASN A 26 8.93 -11.69 -15.55
CA ASN A 26 8.35 -10.59 -16.31
C ASN A 26 8.41 -9.28 -15.51
N ASN A 27 9.48 -8.52 -15.71
CA ASN A 27 9.73 -7.25 -15.03
C ASN A 27 8.65 -6.21 -15.29
N THR A 28 8.04 -6.20 -16.47
CA THR A 28 6.94 -5.29 -16.80
C THR A 28 5.72 -5.56 -15.93
N HIS A 29 5.45 -6.82 -15.60
CA HIS A 29 4.32 -7.17 -14.74
C HIS A 29 4.51 -6.68 -13.30
N ILE A 30 5.73 -6.84 -12.76
CA ILE A 30 6.10 -6.30 -11.43
C ILE A 30 6.01 -4.77 -11.45
N ALA A 31 6.49 -4.13 -12.52
CA ALA A 31 6.39 -2.68 -12.70
C ALA A 31 4.94 -2.20 -12.73
N THR A 32 4.00 -2.95 -13.31
CA THR A 32 2.58 -2.60 -13.29
C THR A 32 2.01 -2.64 -11.87
N VAL A 33 2.37 -3.64 -11.05
CA VAL A 33 1.98 -3.66 -9.62
C VAL A 33 2.64 -2.53 -8.84
N GLY A 34 3.93 -2.26 -9.07
CA GLY A 34 4.64 -1.14 -8.45
C GLY A 34 4.00 0.21 -8.81
N ARG A 35 3.59 0.37 -10.07
CA ARG A 35 2.82 1.53 -10.54
C ARG A 35 1.47 1.62 -9.83
N ALA A 36 0.69 0.54 -9.77
CA ALA A 36 -0.60 0.56 -9.08
C ALA A 36 -0.46 0.97 -7.60
N MET A 37 0.48 0.37 -6.88
CA MET A 37 0.69 0.66 -5.45
C MET A 37 1.20 2.08 -5.18
N SER A 38 1.93 2.67 -6.13
CA SER A 38 2.48 4.04 -6.01
C SER A 38 1.58 5.13 -6.60
N SER A 39 0.57 4.79 -7.39
CA SER A 39 -0.36 5.75 -8.01
C SER A 39 -1.41 6.27 -7.01
N TYR A 40 -2.19 7.28 -7.43
CA TYR A 40 -3.40 7.66 -6.70
C TYR A 40 -4.46 6.55 -6.80
N GLU A 41 -5.47 6.56 -5.93
CA GLU A 41 -6.45 5.46 -5.84
C GLU A 41 -7.26 5.25 -7.13
N ASP A 42 -7.63 6.34 -7.82
CA ASP A 42 -8.35 6.34 -9.09
C ASP A 42 -7.50 5.75 -10.23
N GLU A 43 -6.25 6.20 -10.37
CA GLU A 43 -5.29 5.67 -11.34
C GLU A 43 -5.00 4.18 -11.08
N ALA A 44 -4.84 3.81 -9.80
CA ALA A 44 -4.59 2.44 -9.41
C ALA A 44 -5.82 1.55 -9.62
N TYR A 45 -7.04 2.09 -9.45
CA TYR A 45 -8.29 1.38 -9.71
C TYR A 45 -8.39 0.95 -11.17
N GLU A 46 -8.11 1.83 -12.12
CA GLU A 46 -8.10 1.48 -13.54
C GLU A 46 -7.10 0.34 -13.85
N ILE A 47 -5.92 0.38 -13.24
CA ILE A 47 -4.92 -0.70 -13.37
C ILE A 47 -5.46 -2.00 -12.79
N MET A 48 -6.01 -1.98 -11.57
CA MET A 48 -6.61 -3.15 -10.92
C MET A 48 -7.75 -3.76 -11.75
N ARG A 49 -8.60 -2.93 -12.36
CA ARG A 49 -9.68 -3.36 -13.25
C ARG A 49 -9.15 -4.01 -14.52
N SER A 50 -8.14 -3.42 -15.16
CA SER A 50 -7.52 -4.01 -16.36
C SER A 50 -6.82 -5.35 -16.12
N LEU A 51 -6.48 -5.65 -14.85
CA LEU A 51 -5.83 -6.89 -14.43
C LEU A 51 -6.82 -7.85 -13.74
N ASP A 52 -8.13 -7.56 -13.77
CA ASP A 52 -9.18 -8.34 -13.11
C ASP A 52 -8.88 -8.65 -11.63
N VAL A 53 -8.40 -7.65 -10.88
CA VAL A 53 -8.08 -7.80 -9.45
C VAL A 53 -9.32 -7.66 -8.59
N ASP A 54 -9.61 -8.70 -7.78
CA ASP A 54 -10.68 -8.66 -6.77
C ASP A 54 -10.23 -8.16 -5.40
N TYR A 55 -9.02 -8.53 -4.98
CA TYR A 55 -8.49 -8.25 -3.63
C TYR A 55 -7.07 -7.71 -3.68
N VAL A 56 -6.76 -6.81 -2.75
CA VAL A 56 -5.42 -6.25 -2.51
C VAL A 56 -4.97 -6.60 -1.10
N LEU A 57 -3.77 -7.16 -0.98
CA LEU A 57 -3.14 -7.46 0.31
C LEU A 57 -1.95 -6.54 0.52
N VAL A 58 -1.89 -5.90 1.70
CA VAL A 58 -0.74 -5.11 2.16
C VAL A 58 -0.29 -5.60 3.54
N VAL A 59 1.03 -5.59 3.75
CA VAL A 59 1.66 -5.86 5.03
C VAL A 59 1.96 -4.53 5.72
N PHE A 60 1.48 -4.36 6.95
CA PHE A 60 1.60 -3.13 7.72
C PHE A 60 2.14 -3.37 9.13
N GLY A 61 3.29 -2.78 9.45
CA GLY A 61 3.97 -2.99 10.73
C GLY A 61 3.73 -1.94 11.79
N GLY A 62 2.92 -0.91 11.52
CA GLY A 62 2.87 0.30 12.37
C GLY A 62 2.32 0.07 13.79
N VAL A 63 1.51 -0.98 14.02
CA VAL A 63 1.00 -1.35 15.35
C VAL A 63 2.03 -2.11 16.18
N THR A 64 2.82 -2.97 15.54
CA THR A 64 3.72 -3.91 16.23
C THR A 64 5.17 -3.47 16.25
N GLY A 65 5.55 -2.50 15.40
CA GLY A 65 6.94 -2.16 15.13
C GLY A 65 7.62 -3.11 14.15
N TYR A 66 6.86 -3.90 13.38
CA TYR A 66 7.42 -4.82 12.39
C TYR A 66 8.03 -4.06 11.22
N SER A 67 9.36 -4.13 11.08
CA SER A 67 10.10 -3.31 10.10
C SER A 67 10.13 -3.88 8.68
N SER A 68 9.75 -5.14 8.46
CA SER A 68 9.76 -5.76 7.11
C SER A 68 8.41 -5.66 6.42
N ASP A 69 7.72 -4.53 6.59
CA ASP A 69 6.41 -4.25 6.03
C ASP A 69 6.51 -3.49 4.68
N ASP A 70 5.36 -3.27 4.03
CA ASP A 70 5.34 -2.75 2.66
C ASP A 70 5.71 -1.27 2.57
N ILE A 71 5.49 -0.50 3.63
CA ILE A 71 5.88 0.93 3.68
C ILE A 71 7.41 1.09 3.67
N ASN A 72 8.18 0.18 4.27
CA ASN A 72 9.65 0.21 4.19
C ASN A 72 10.19 -0.28 2.85
N LYS A 73 9.45 -1.17 2.18
CA LYS A 73 9.78 -1.65 0.83
C LYS A 73 9.29 -0.70 -0.28
N PHE A 74 8.46 0.29 0.05
CA PHE A 74 7.73 1.09 -0.92
C PHE A 74 8.61 1.81 -1.95
N LEU A 75 9.77 2.35 -1.56
CA LEU A 75 10.67 2.99 -2.53
C LEU A 75 11.17 2.02 -3.62
N TRP A 76 11.29 0.72 -3.33
CA TRP A 76 11.57 -0.28 -4.37
C TRP A 76 10.41 -0.40 -5.35
N MET A 77 9.17 -0.36 -4.86
CA MET A 77 7.98 -0.36 -5.71
C MET A 77 7.93 0.86 -6.63
N VAL A 78 8.27 2.04 -6.10
CA VAL A 78 8.37 3.29 -6.87
C VAL A 78 9.45 3.20 -7.95
N ARG A 79 10.65 2.72 -7.61
CA ARG A 79 11.77 2.54 -8.55
C ARG A 79 11.44 1.57 -9.67
N ILE A 80 10.83 0.43 -9.34
CA ILE A 80 10.43 -0.58 -10.33
C ILE A 80 9.25 -0.07 -11.17
N GLY A 81 8.28 0.61 -10.56
CA GLY A 81 7.18 1.27 -11.26
C GLY A 81 7.62 2.44 -12.16
N GLY A 82 8.80 3.02 -11.91
CA GLY A 82 9.41 4.11 -12.69
C GLY A 82 9.76 3.76 -14.14
N VAL A 83 9.59 2.50 -14.55
CA VAL A 83 9.54 2.12 -15.98
C VAL A 83 8.42 2.89 -16.70
N PHE A 84 7.34 3.24 -15.98
CA PHE A 84 6.29 4.12 -16.48
C PHE A 84 6.63 5.58 -16.14
N PRO A 85 6.69 6.50 -17.14
CA PRO A 85 7.11 7.90 -16.92
C PRO A 85 6.26 8.71 -15.94
N VAL A 86 5.06 8.22 -15.61
CA VAL A 86 4.13 8.84 -14.66
C VAL A 86 4.57 8.66 -13.20
N ILE A 87 5.44 7.69 -12.92
CA ILE A 87 6.00 7.45 -11.58
C ILE A 87 7.42 8.00 -11.53
N LYS A 88 7.67 8.96 -10.65
CA LYS A 88 8.99 9.57 -10.46
C LYS A 88 9.36 9.53 -8.98
N GLU A 89 10.48 8.91 -8.64
CA GLU A 89 10.95 8.80 -7.26
C GLU A 89 11.00 10.14 -6.50
N PRO A 90 11.48 11.25 -7.10
CA PRO A 90 11.51 12.55 -6.42
C PRO A 90 10.14 13.03 -5.92
N ASP A 91 9.03 12.61 -6.52
CA ASP A 91 7.68 13.05 -6.12
C ASP A 91 7.27 12.49 -4.74
N TYR A 92 7.97 11.46 -4.25
CA TYR A 92 7.72 10.80 -2.95
C TYR A 92 8.68 11.25 -1.86
N LEU A 93 9.65 12.12 -2.19
CA LEU A 93 10.70 12.57 -1.28
C LEU A 93 10.54 14.06 -0.97
N VAL A 94 10.98 14.47 0.22
CA VAL A 94 11.10 15.88 0.60
C VAL A 94 12.54 16.13 1.02
N ASN A 95 13.24 17.01 0.30
CA ASN A 95 14.68 17.25 0.48
C ASN A 95 15.53 15.96 0.38
N GLY A 96 15.09 14.99 -0.43
CA GLY A 96 15.73 13.68 -0.56
C GLY A 96 15.39 12.68 0.56
N GLU A 97 14.60 13.08 1.56
CA GLU A 97 14.15 12.21 2.64
C GLU A 97 12.81 11.54 2.31
N TYR A 98 12.71 10.26 2.63
CA TYR A 98 11.48 9.49 2.60
C TYR A 98 10.81 9.53 3.97
N ARG A 99 9.56 10.02 4.02
CA ARG A 99 8.83 10.30 5.26
C ARG A 99 7.38 9.84 5.15
N VAL A 100 6.75 9.61 6.29
CA VAL A 100 5.31 9.27 6.41
C VAL A 100 4.56 10.18 7.39
N ASP A 101 5.27 11.15 7.97
CA ASP A 101 4.74 12.17 8.88
C ASP A 101 4.13 13.35 8.12
N LYS A 102 3.70 14.38 8.85
CA LYS A 102 3.07 15.59 8.28
C LYS A 102 3.96 16.34 7.28
N GLY A 103 5.28 16.13 7.34
CA GLY A 103 6.25 16.72 6.42
C GLY A 103 6.53 15.87 5.18
N ALA A 104 5.87 14.72 5.02
CA ALA A 104 6.03 13.86 3.85
C ALA A 104 5.48 14.50 2.57
N ALA A 105 5.98 14.02 1.42
CA ALA A 105 5.56 14.51 0.13
C ALA A 105 4.07 14.26 -0.10
N ARG A 106 3.39 15.20 -0.78
CA ARG A 106 1.95 15.08 -1.07
C ARG A 106 1.62 13.79 -1.83
N LYS A 107 2.45 13.38 -2.80
CA LYS A 107 2.24 12.12 -3.53
C LYS A 107 2.34 10.92 -2.58
N MET A 108 3.27 10.94 -1.62
CA MET A 108 3.41 9.87 -0.62
C MET A 108 2.16 9.76 0.28
N LEU A 109 1.65 10.88 0.81
CA LEU A 109 0.48 10.88 1.72
C LEU A 109 -0.86 10.53 1.03
N ASN A 110 -0.87 10.43 -0.29
CA ASN A 110 -2.07 10.21 -1.09
C ASN A 110 -1.97 9.01 -2.05
N CYS A 111 -0.82 8.32 -2.10
CA CYS A 111 -0.68 7.12 -2.92
C CYS A 111 -1.49 5.95 -2.33
N LEU A 112 -1.84 4.99 -3.18
CA LEU A 112 -2.63 3.83 -2.80
C LEU A 112 -1.99 3.10 -1.60
N MET A 113 -0.69 2.82 -1.63
CA MET A 113 0.00 2.11 -0.55
C MET A 113 -0.15 2.79 0.81
N TYR A 114 0.00 4.12 0.87
CA TYR A 114 -0.19 4.89 2.10
C TYR A 114 -1.64 4.78 2.59
N LYS A 115 -2.61 5.00 1.68
CA LYS A 115 -4.04 4.92 2.01
C LYS A 115 -4.42 3.54 2.56
N LEU A 116 -3.99 2.46 1.91
CA LEU A 116 -4.29 1.09 2.35
C LEU A 116 -3.57 0.71 3.65
N SER A 117 -2.37 1.22 3.90
CA SER A 117 -1.64 0.89 5.13
C SER A 117 -2.22 1.60 6.34
N TYR A 118 -2.53 2.89 6.20
CA TYR A 118 -2.93 3.77 7.31
C TYR A 118 -4.44 4.02 7.43
N TYR A 119 -5.29 3.39 6.62
CA TYR A 119 -6.75 3.52 6.73
C TYR A 119 -7.23 3.23 8.16
N ARG A 120 -7.92 4.19 8.80
CA ARG A 120 -8.41 4.15 10.20
C ARG A 120 -7.33 3.98 11.27
N PHE A 121 -6.06 4.17 10.92
CA PHE A 121 -4.95 4.04 11.87
C PHE A 121 -4.85 5.23 12.82
N ASP A 122 -5.40 6.38 12.44
CA ASP A 122 -5.41 7.63 13.18
C ASP A 122 -6.22 7.58 14.48
N ASP A 123 -7.24 6.72 14.55
CA ASP A 123 -8.03 6.48 15.76
C ASP A 123 -7.33 5.54 16.77
N LEU A 124 -6.23 4.89 16.36
CA LEU A 124 -5.57 3.85 17.15
C LEU A 124 -4.44 4.43 18.00
N THR A 125 -4.54 4.22 19.32
CA THR A 125 -3.42 4.44 20.25
C THR A 125 -2.54 3.20 20.29
N THR A 126 -1.38 3.25 19.64
CA THR A 126 -0.46 2.11 19.52
C THR A 126 0.56 2.01 20.65
N GLU A 127 0.88 3.13 21.31
CA GLU A 127 1.91 3.22 22.34
C GLU A 127 1.48 4.19 23.44
N PHE A 128 1.74 3.82 24.70
CA PHE A 128 1.43 4.65 25.85
C PHE A 128 2.22 5.97 25.83
N GLY A 129 1.54 7.09 26.03
CA GLY A 129 2.16 8.43 26.01
C GLY A 129 2.42 8.99 24.61
N LYS A 130 2.00 8.31 23.55
CA LYS A 130 2.06 8.79 22.16
C LYS A 130 0.66 9.20 21.66
N PRO A 131 0.57 10.12 20.70
CA PRO A 131 -0.72 10.49 20.10
C PRO A 131 -1.33 9.31 19.32
N PRO A 132 -2.66 9.30 19.12
CA PRO A 132 -3.31 8.38 18.18
C PRO A 132 -2.74 8.50 16.76
N GLY A 133 -2.59 7.36 16.08
CA GLY A 133 -1.94 7.27 14.78
C GLY A 133 -0.41 7.33 14.82
N TYR A 134 0.21 6.92 15.94
CA TYR A 134 1.66 6.80 16.05
C TYR A 134 2.15 5.49 15.42
N ASP A 135 2.99 5.59 14.39
CA ASP A 135 3.61 4.43 13.73
C ASP A 135 4.84 3.99 14.53
N ARG A 136 4.78 2.82 15.16
CA ARG A 136 5.87 2.28 15.99
C ARG A 136 7.05 1.76 15.16
N ALA A 137 6.85 1.40 13.89
CA ALA A 137 7.92 0.95 13.01
C ALA A 137 8.78 2.13 12.52
N ARG A 138 8.20 3.34 12.38
CA ARG A 138 8.93 4.57 11.99
C ARG A 138 9.21 5.52 13.13
N GLY A 139 8.53 5.38 14.26
CA GLY A 139 8.66 6.26 15.42
C GLY A 139 8.07 7.66 15.20
N VAL A 140 7.09 7.81 14.30
CA VAL A 140 6.48 9.11 13.95
C VAL A 140 4.95 9.07 13.99
N GLU A 141 4.33 10.24 14.21
CA GLU A 141 2.90 10.44 14.00
C GLU A 141 2.59 10.46 12.49
N THR A 142 1.54 9.76 12.06
CA THR A 142 1.10 9.75 10.66
C THR A 142 0.74 11.14 10.14
N GLY A 143 1.13 11.40 8.89
CA GLY A 143 0.93 12.70 8.22
C GLY A 143 -0.49 12.99 7.77
N ASN A 144 -1.20 12.00 7.23
CA ASN A 144 -2.58 12.13 6.81
C ASN A 144 -3.48 11.23 7.65
N LYS A 145 -4.43 11.85 8.37
CA LYS A 145 -5.33 11.18 9.32
C LYS A 145 -6.70 10.84 8.71
N ASP A 146 -7.29 11.74 7.92
CA ASP A 146 -8.60 11.50 7.30
C ASP A 146 -8.49 10.74 5.97
N ILE A 147 -8.18 9.45 6.04
CA ILE A 147 -8.08 8.59 4.84
C ILE A 147 -9.46 8.00 4.50
N LYS A 148 -9.94 8.30 3.29
CA LYS A 148 -11.16 7.71 2.71
C LYS A 148 -10.81 6.86 1.50
N LEU A 149 -11.46 5.69 1.40
CA LEU A 149 -11.32 4.77 0.27
C LEU A 149 -12.59 4.83 -0.60
N GLU A 150 -12.42 5.27 -1.84
CA GLU A 150 -13.52 5.44 -2.79
C GLU A 150 -13.77 4.15 -3.57
N TYR A 151 -12.71 3.52 -4.07
CA TYR A 151 -12.73 2.38 -4.97
C TYR A 151 -12.41 1.05 -4.28
N LEU A 152 -11.94 1.09 -3.04
CA LEU A 152 -11.69 -0.10 -2.22
C LEU A 152 -12.50 -0.07 -0.93
N GLU A 153 -12.72 -1.26 -0.36
CA GLU A 153 -13.29 -1.43 0.98
C GLU A 153 -12.44 -2.41 1.80
N GLU A 154 -12.33 -2.18 3.10
CA GLU A 154 -11.63 -3.09 4.01
C GLU A 154 -12.41 -4.40 4.11
N ALA A 155 -11.79 -5.50 3.70
CA ALA A 155 -12.38 -6.84 3.76
C ALA A 155 -11.95 -7.60 5.02
N PHE A 156 -10.69 -7.43 5.43
CA PHE A 156 -10.14 -8.08 6.61
C PHE A 156 -8.87 -7.36 7.10
N THR A 157 -8.72 -7.25 8.42
CA THR A 157 -7.48 -6.78 9.07
C THR A 157 -7.16 -7.73 10.22
N THR A 158 -5.92 -8.20 10.32
CA THR A 158 -5.52 -9.11 11.41
C THR A 158 -5.57 -8.41 12.77
N SER A 159 -5.64 -9.18 13.86
CA SER A 159 -5.73 -8.63 15.23
C SER A 159 -4.62 -7.63 15.57
N ASN A 160 -3.41 -7.90 15.10
CA ASN A 160 -2.24 -7.02 15.28
C ASN A 160 -1.94 -6.13 14.06
N TRP A 161 -2.87 -6.06 13.11
CA TRP A 161 -2.83 -5.23 11.90
C TRP A 161 -1.62 -5.48 10.98
N ILE A 162 -0.96 -6.64 11.11
CA ILE A 162 0.18 -7.04 10.26
C ILE A 162 -0.24 -7.23 8.81
N VAL A 163 -1.42 -7.81 8.58
CA VAL A 163 -1.94 -8.06 7.23
C VAL A 163 -3.28 -7.39 7.11
N ARG A 164 -3.44 -6.60 6.05
CA ARG A 164 -4.68 -5.93 5.71
C ARG A 164 -5.08 -6.33 4.30
N ILE A 165 -6.34 -6.71 4.13
CA ILE A 165 -6.92 -7.18 2.88
C ILE A 165 -8.08 -6.26 2.53
N TYR A 166 -8.01 -5.72 1.32
CA TYR A 166 -9.01 -4.82 0.76
C TYR A 166 -9.66 -5.49 -0.44
N LYS A 167 -10.95 -5.26 -0.61
CA LYS A 167 -11.71 -5.68 -1.79
C LYS A 167 -11.86 -4.50 -2.74
N VAL A 168 -11.65 -4.76 -4.03
CA VAL A 168 -11.87 -3.78 -5.10
C VAL A 168 -13.37 -3.69 -5.37
N LYS A 169 -13.94 -2.49 -5.29
CA LYS A 169 -15.38 -2.28 -5.52
C LYS A 169 -15.73 -2.51 -7.00
N PRO A 170 -16.93 -3.03 -7.29
CA PRO A 170 -17.41 -3.10 -8.67
C PRO A 170 -17.50 -1.70 -9.28
N ALA A 171 -17.44 -1.61 -10.61
CA ALA A 171 -17.66 -0.35 -11.29
C ALA A 171 -19.03 0.21 -10.90
N ASN A 172 -19.10 1.53 -10.66
CA ASN A 172 -20.39 2.19 -10.40
C ASN A 172 -21.31 1.92 -11.59
N ASN A 173 -22.45 1.27 -11.34
CA ASN A 173 -23.50 1.10 -12.34
C ASN A 173 -23.93 2.49 -12.81
N ARG A 174 -23.60 2.84 -14.05
CA ARG A 174 -24.20 3.97 -14.76
C ARG A 174 -25.58 3.51 -15.22
N TRP A 175 -26.60 3.81 -14.43
CA TRP A 175 -27.99 3.76 -14.87
C TRP A 175 -28.36 5.08 -15.53
#